data_AF-A0A3P8KHF5-F1
#
_entry.id   AF-A0A3P8KHF5-F1
#
_cell.length_a   1.000
_cell.length_b   1.000
_cell.length_c   1.000
_cell.angle_alpha   90.00
_cell.angle_beta   90.00
_cell.angle_gamma   90.00
#
_symmetry.space_group_name_H-M   'P 1'
#
loop_
_entity.id
_entity.type
_entity.pdbx_description
1 polymer ?
#
loop_
_entity_poly.entity_id
_entity_poly.type
_entity_poly.pdbx_seq_one_letter_code
_entity_poly.pdbx_strand_id
1 'polypeptide(L)' 'MKNVIRTPETHPLTWRLRDDKQPVWLDEYQSKNGYEGARKALLGLAPDEIVNQVKDAGLKGAAARASPPV' A
#
# COMPACT_ATOMS: atom_id res chain seq x y z
N MET A 1 20.17 -12.25 11.94
CA MET A 1 19.21 -11.73 10.94
C MET A 1 19.50 -10.24 10.75
N LYS A 2 19.63 -9.75 9.51
CA LYS A 2 19.91 -8.33 9.26
C LYS A 2 18.66 -7.52 9.64
N ASN A 3 18.79 -6.58 10.56
CA ASN A 3 17.75 -5.59 10.85
C ASN A 3 17.59 -4.71 9.60
N VAL A 4 16.61 -5.03 8.76
CA VAL A 4 16.24 -4.17 7.65
C VAL A 4 15.36 -3.07 8.24
N ILE A 5 15.92 -1.87 8.37
CA ILE A 5 15.14 -0.69 8.76
C ILE A 5 14.23 -0.36 7.57
N ARG A 6 12.94 -0.69 7.70
CA ARG A 6 11.95 -0.39 6.67
C ARG A 6 11.30 0.95 6.99
N THR A 7 11.52 1.94 6.15
CA THR A 7 10.86 3.24 6.25
C THR A 7 9.76 3.36 5.18
N PRO A 8 8.78 4.26 5.34
CA PRO A 8 7.76 4.49 4.33
C PRO A 8 8.32 4.83 2.94
N GLU A 9 9.47 5.50 2.88
CA GLU A 9 10.12 5.94 1.64
C GLU A 9 10.86 4.81 0.94
N THR A 10 11.45 3.89 1.72
CA THR A 10 12.25 2.78 1.17
C THR A 10 11.42 1.52 0.92
N HIS A 11 10.36 1.31 1.70
CA HIS A 11 9.56 0.09 1.70
C HIS A 11 8.06 0.42 1.83
N PRO A 12 7.47 1.23 0.93
CA PRO A 12 6.13 1.80 1.09
C PRO A 12 5.01 0.77 1.33
N LEU A 13 5.17 -0.45 0.80
CA LEU A 13 4.19 -1.53 0.91
C LEU A 13 4.45 -2.50 2.07
N THR A 14 5.68 -2.58 2.56
CA THR A 14 6.10 -3.64 3.50
C THR A 14 6.66 -3.12 4.82
N TRP A 15 6.82 -1.79 4.99
CA TRP A 15 7.34 -1.21 6.23
C TRP A 15 6.44 -1.42 7.45
N ARG A 16 5.14 -1.64 7.24
CA ARG A 16 4.16 -1.91 8.31
C ARG A 16 4.17 -3.36 8.78
N LEU A 17 4.82 -4.26 8.02
CA LEU A 17 4.86 -5.69 8.29
C LEU A 17 5.75 -5.97 9.50
N ARG A 18 5.36 -6.97 10.30
CA ARG A 18 6.12 -7.38 11.47
C ARG A 18 7.32 -8.24 11.06
N ASP A 19 8.43 -8.08 11.76
CA ASP A 19 9.63 -8.91 11.56
C ASP A 19 9.47 -10.36 12.05
N ASP A 20 8.57 -10.56 13.02
CA ASP A 20 8.25 -11.87 13.61
C ASP A 20 7.38 -12.77 12.70
N LYS A 21 7.04 -12.27 11.50
CA LYS A 21 6.16 -12.92 10.51
C LYS A 21 4.75 -13.26 11.05
N GLN A 22 4.37 -12.71 12.19
CA GLN A 22 3.02 -12.84 12.72
C GLN A 22 2.07 -11.95 11.91
N PRO A 23 0.78 -12.33 11.82
CA PRO A 23 -0.22 -11.48 11.21
C PRO A 23 -0.30 -10.14 11.95
N VAL A 24 -0.47 -9.06 11.19
CA VAL A 24 -0.82 -7.76 11.75
C VAL A 24 -2.30 -7.80 12.09
N TRP A 25 -2.63 -7.61 13.37
CA TRP A 25 -4.01 -7.57 13.84
C TRP A 25 -4.68 -6.26 13.44
N LEU A 26 -6.02 -6.24 13.41
CA LEU A 26 -6.80 -5.09 12.93
C LEU A 26 -6.49 -3.79 13.70
N ASP A 27 -6.34 -3.87 15.03
CA ASP A 27 -6.02 -2.71 15.86
C ASP A 27 -4.63 -2.15 15.55
N GLU A 28 -3.65 -3.03 15.35
CA GLU A 28 -2.29 -2.66 14.94
C GLU A 28 -2.26 -2.10 13.52
N TYR A 29 -3.06 -2.66 12.62
CA TYR A 29 -3.19 -2.15 11.25
C TYR A 29 -3.74 -0.73 11.27
N GLN A 30 -4.81 -0.46 12.03
CA GLN A 30 -5.37 0.87 12.20
C GLN A 30 -4.38 1.83 12.87
N SER A 31 -3.67 1.41 13.91
CA SER A 31 -2.67 2.25 14.59
C SER A 31 -1.49 2.62 13.68
N LYS A 32 -1.18 1.81 12.66
CA LYS A 32 -0.16 2.08 11.63
C LYS A 32 -0.72 2.81 10.40
N ASN A 33 -1.75 3.64 10.59
CA ASN A 33 -2.44 4.38 9.52
C ASN A 33 -3.13 3.47 8.49
N GLY A 34 -3.56 2.29 8.91
CA GLY A 34 -4.42 1.42 8.12
C GLY A 34 -5.75 2.10 7.82
N TYR A 35 -6.31 1.82 6.64
CA TYR A 35 -7.55 2.44 6.13
C TYR A 35 -7.53 3.96 5.94
N GLU A 36 -6.48 4.69 6.28
CA GLU A 36 -6.41 6.15 6.08
C GLU A 36 -6.66 6.56 4.61
N GLY A 37 -6.08 5.82 3.66
CA GLY A 37 -6.34 6.04 2.23
C GLY A 37 -7.80 5.81 1.85
N ALA A 38 -8.44 4.79 2.41
CA ALA A 38 -9.85 4.50 2.17
C ALA A 38 -10.76 5.55 2.81
N ARG A 39 -10.46 6.00 4.03
CA ARG A 39 -11.18 7.10 4.69
C ARG A 39 -11.09 8.39 3.88
N LYS A 40 -9.90 8.75 3.42
CA LYS A 40 -9.69 9.93 2.57
C LYS A 40 -10.49 9.85 1.27
N ALA A 41 -10.44 8.70 0.61
CA ALA A 41 -11.17 8.46 -0.63
C ALA A 41 -12.69 8.55 -0.42
N LEU A 42 -13.23 7.89 0.60
CA LEU A 42 -14.68 7.79 0.80
C LEU A 42 -15.30 9.06 1.39
N LEU A 43 -14.57 9.83 2.18
CA LEU A 43 -15.11 10.99 2.92
C LEU A 43 -14.75 12.33 2.31
N GLY A 44 -13.70 12.40 1.47
CA GLY A 44 -13.10 13.67 1.09
C GLY A 44 -12.79 13.87 -0.40
N LEU A 45 -13.08 12.90 -1.26
CA LEU A 45 -12.79 13.01 -2.69
C LEU A 45 -13.98 12.53 -3.53
N ALA A 46 -14.25 13.23 -4.62
CA ALA A 46 -15.17 12.74 -5.62
C ALA A 46 -14.55 11.52 -6.35
N PRO A 47 -15.37 10.59 -6.86
CA PRO A 47 -14.87 9.41 -7.58
C PRO A 47 -13.89 9.74 -8.71
N ASP A 48 -14.18 10.79 -9.49
CA ASP A 48 -13.32 11.21 -10.60
C ASP A 48 -11.96 11.75 -10.15
N GLU A 49 -11.90 12.42 -9.01
CA GLU A 49 -10.64 12.93 -8.44
C GLU A 49 -9.73 11.78 -8.02
N ILE A 50 -10.30 10.71 -7.44
CA ILE A 50 -9.55 9.51 -7.06
C ILE A 50 -9.02 8.80 -8.31
N VAL A 51 -9.85 8.66 -9.35
CA VAL A 51 -9.46 8.03 -10.61
C VAL A 51 -8.33 8.80 -11.28
N ASN A 52 -8.40 10.14 -11.30
CA ASN A 52 -7.34 10.96 -11.89
C ASN A 52 -6.05 10.89 -11.06
N GLN A 53 -6.12 10.93 -9.73
CA GLN A 53 -4.94 10.74 -8.88
C GLN A 53 -4.22 9.41 -9.13
N VAL A 54 -4.97 8.31 -9.33
CA VAL A 54 -4.38 7.00 -9.65
C VAL A 54 -3.74 6.99 -11.03
N LYS A 55 -4.36 7.65 -12.03
CA LYS A 55 -3.81 7.80 -13.38
C LYS A 55 -2.52 8.62 -13.38
N ASP A 56 -2.50 9.74 -12.66
CA ASP A 56 -1.33 10.63 -12.55
C ASP A 56 -0.18 9.95 -11.81
N ALA A 57 -0.48 9.10 -10.82
CA ALA A 57 0.50 8.26 -10.14
C ALA A 57 1.12 7.17 -11.06
N GLY A 58 0.60 6.99 -12.28
CA GLY A 58 1.11 6.01 -13.24
C GLY A 58 1.01 4.57 -12.74
N LEU A 59 0.08 4.29 -11.81
CA LEU A 59 -0.04 2.97 -11.17
C LEU A 59 -0.46 1.94 -12.21
N LYS A 60 0.46 1.01 -12.53
CA LYS A 60 0.19 -0.13 -13.42
C LYS A 60 -0.14 -1.37 -12.59
N GLY A 61 -0.97 -2.25 -13.15
CA GLY A 61 -1.41 -3.47 -12.48
C GLY A 61 -0.22 -4.31 -12.00
N ALA A 62 -0.17 -4.60 -10.70
CA ALA A 62 0.84 -5.45 -10.07
C ALA A 62 0.52 -6.95 -10.19
N ALA A 63 -0.21 -7.36 -11.24
CA ALA A 63 -0.25 -8.76 -11.61
C ALA A 63 1.14 -9.13 -12.09
N ALA A 64 1.79 -10.07 -11.39
CA ALA A 64 3.12 -10.54 -11.74
C ALA A 64 3.18 -10.93 -13.23
N ARG A 65 4.12 -10.31 -13.98
CA ARG A 65 4.66 -10.78 -15.27
C ARG A 65 3.60 -11.16 -16.32
N ALA A 66 3.39 -10.28 -17.32
CA ALA A 66 2.96 -10.76 -18.62
C ALA A 66 3.96 -11.82 -19.10
N SER A 67 3.49 -13.04 -19.38
CA SER A 67 4.30 -14.13 -19.96
C SER A 67 5.11 -13.63 -21.18
N PRO A 68 6.32 -14.17 -21.43
CA PRO A 68 7.06 -13.84 -22.63
C PRO A 68 6.25 -14.30 -23.87
N PRO A 69 6.36 -13.59 -25.00
CA PRO A 69 5.72 -14.04 -26.24
C PRO A 69 6.28 -15.41 -26.65
N VAL A 70 5.37 -16.30 -27.02
CA VAL A 70 5.65 -17.54 -27.78
C VAL A 70 5.98 -17.22 -29.23
#